data_AF-A0A6S7JRV9-F1
#
_entry.id   AF-A0A6S7JRV9-F1
#
_cell.length_a   1.000
_cell.length_b   1.000
_cell.length_c   1.000
_cell.angle_alpha   90.00
_cell.angle_beta   90.00
_cell.angle_gamma   90.00
#
_symmetry.space_group_name_H-M   'P 1'
#
loop_
_entity.id
_entity.type
_entity.pdbx_description
1 polymer ?
#
loop_
_entity_poly.entity_id
_entity_poly.type
_entity_poly.pdbx_seq_one_letter_code
_entity_poly.pdbx_strand_id
1 'polypeptide(L)'
;MACCGGGHPEDRFQTSVDKNFFCPICTDVLKDPVQCHNQHLFCRACITEHLKNSQTCPVCMQELTEEALSKPRPVATTDKERGCVELVELGLLETHISVCEYKPVTCPNERCEAVVNKADLEEHTSEDYECRQVFCEECDENMSLKKYGKHGCFISKDVQAIKVVLFQMQDQIKEVQDQVKEMSNKQNEMFEAIQNLTTAVSKLSNTKPQGNIVVIGGQNDAMLNSVEKYSLANQTWSKLAPMQQQRASATAHLYNGRVMVTGGYCDLNEKTGSIEYVQIHKETSNDISECENLPLEHSNGRRLEPINRAHLDEFSVLPSQLPFACSGHKTTILNDHLWIVGGNGMNQRRYSNAIHMMSVHSIHTVIIKCRMPKPLSYHGLEVVGNELLIIGGTTTGMADGIVGTVLSYHTATNALREVHPLPFPMADMATVKHGEDVIIIGGINKDHEYLNTIFKYNHKKRVCKQLRGMKHKRAECAAVLSGNKVFVMGGNNSEQGCLSSVECFDLDLHVWYELPSMSEAKYKLTAVLVP
;
A
#
# COMPACT_ATOMS: atom_id res chain seq x y z
N MET A 1 108.62 -59.29 -22.54
CA MET A 1 109.23 -57.94 -22.45
C MET A 1 108.22 -56.95 -23.00
N ALA A 2 107.81 -55.96 -22.20
CA ALA A 2 106.81 -54.96 -22.57
C ALA A 2 107.39 -53.98 -23.61
N CYS A 3 106.71 -53.80 -24.75
CA CYS A 3 107.09 -52.75 -25.71
C CYS A 3 106.61 -51.39 -25.20
N CYS A 4 107.56 -50.53 -24.86
CA CYS A 4 107.36 -49.17 -24.36
C CYS A 4 106.93 -48.21 -25.49
N GLY A 5 105.66 -48.24 -25.92
CA GLY A 5 105.18 -47.33 -26.97
C GLY A 5 103.68 -47.31 -27.29
N GLY A 6 102.81 -47.87 -26.46
CA GLY A 6 101.35 -47.91 -26.71
C GLY A 6 100.63 -46.56 -26.63
N GLY A 7 99.34 -46.58 -26.96
CA GLY A 7 98.42 -45.43 -26.85
C GLY A 7 98.16 -45.01 -25.40
N HIS A 8 97.16 -44.15 -25.20
CA HIS A 8 96.70 -43.76 -23.88
C HIS A 8 95.56 -44.68 -23.42
N PRO A 9 95.68 -45.34 -22.27
CA PRO A 9 94.62 -46.23 -21.80
C PRO A 9 93.33 -45.44 -21.51
N GLU A 10 92.18 -46.04 -21.81
CA GLU A 10 90.87 -45.37 -21.81
C GLU A 10 90.48 -44.87 -20.41
N ASP A 11 90.86 -45.59 -19.36
CA ASP A 11 90.62 -45.24 -17.95
C ASP A 11 91.27 -43.92 -17.53
N ARG A 12 92.22 -43.41 -18.31
CA ARG A 12 92.84 -42.10 -18.09
C ARG A 12 91.95 -40.94 -18.50
N PHE A 13 90.83 -41.19 -19.17
CA PHE A 13 89.91 -40.18 -19.64
C PHE A 13 88.62 -40.22 -18.80
N GLN A 14 88.20 -39.04 -18.30
CA GLN A 14 87.07 -38.90 -17.38
C GLN A 14 85.70 -39.15 -18.04
N THR A 15 85.66 -39.27 -19.36
CA THR A 15 84.45 -39.47 -20.18
C THR A 15 84.73 -40.50 -21.27
N SER A 16 83.72 -41.26 -21.69
CA SER A 16 83.86 -42.23 -22.78
C SER A 16 84.38 -41.55 -24.04
N VAL A 17 85.49 -42.03 -24.58
CA VAL A 17 86.11 -41.48 -25.79
C VAL A 17 85.44 -42.12 -27.00
N ASP A 18 85.20 -41.35 -28.08
CA ASP A 18 84.66 -41.89 -29.32
C ASP A 18 85.62 -42.96 -29.88
N LYS A 19 85.07 -44.12 -30.23
CA LYS A 19 85.80 -45.29 -30.73
C LYS A 19 86.64 -44.98 -31.98
N ASN A 20 86.32 -43.92 -32.72
CA ASN A 20 87.09 -43.45 -33.87
C ASN A 20 88.48 -42.91 -33.50
N PHE A 21 88.72 -42.60 -32.21
CA PHE A 21 90.02 -42.14 -31.71
C PHE A 21 90.83 -43.24 -31.01
N PHE A 22 90.50 -44.50 -31.24
CA PHE A 22 91.25 -45.64 -30.71
C PHE A 22 92.15 -46.24 -31.79
N CYS A 23 93.37 -46.58 -31.38
CA CYS A 23 94.32 -47.21 -32.27
C CYS A 23 93.97 -48.69 -32.48
N PRO A 24 93.77 -49.18 -33.72
CA PRO A 24 93.43 -50.58 -33.96
C PRO A 24 94.51 -51.59 -33.54
N ILE A 25 95.75 -51.14 -33.32
CA ILE A 25 96.89 -52.02 -33.00
C ILE A 25 97.03 -52.23 -31.49
N CYS A 26 97.04 -51.14 -30.71
CA CYS A 26 97.16 -51.22 -29.25
C CYS A 26 95.83 -51.17 -28.52
N THR A 27 94.72 -50.91 -29.24
CA THR A 27 93.36 -50.77 -28.72
C THR A 27 93.16 -49.65 -27.70
N ASP A 28 94.17 -48.81 -27.51
CA ASP A 28 94.16 -47.63 -26.64
C ASP A 28 93.85 -46.35 -27.43
N VAL A 29 93.52 -45.27 -26.73
CA VAL A 29 93.28 -43.94 -27.32
C VAL A 29 94.56 -43.43 -28.01
N LEU A 30 94.41 -42.84 -29.19
CA LEU A 30 95.53 -42.46 -30.06
C LEU A 30 96.52 -41.51 -29.37
N LYS A 31 97.80 -41.86 -29.47
CA LYS A 31 98.94 -41.05 -29.01
C LYS A 31 99.81 -40.66 -30.21
N ASP A 32 100.01 -39.36 -30.42
CA ASP A 32 100.64 -38.77 -31.62
C ASP A 32 100.01 -39.33 -32.92
N PRO A 33 98.77 -38.96 -33.22
CA PRO A 33 97.99 -39.59 -34.29
C PRO A 33 98.58 -39.29 -35.66
N VAL A 34 98.72 -40.35 -36.45
CA VAL A 34 99.07 -40.29 -37.88
C VAL A 34 98.00 -41.00 -38.68
N GLN A 35 97.82 -40.58 -39.93
CA GLN A 35 96.86 -41.19 -40.85
C GLN A 35 97.57 -41.76 -42.07
N CYS A 36 97.08 -42.89 -42.57
CA CYS A 36 97.44 -43.38 -43.90
C CYS A 36 96.67 -42.64 -44.99
N HIS A 37 97.00 -42.88 -46.27
CA HIS A 37 96.31 -42.28 -47.42
C HIS A 37 94.79 -42.53 -47.43
N ASN A 38 94.35 -43.68 -46.91
CA ASN A 38 92.93 -44.02 -46.76
C ASN A 38 92.31 -43.53 -45.44
N GLN A 39 92.96 -42.60 -44.74
CA GLN A 39 92.49 -41.91 -43.53
C GLN A 39 92.27 -42.81 -42.28
N HIS A 40 92.83 -44.02 -42.24
CA HIS A 40 92.86 -44.82 -41.02
C HIS A 40 93.89 -44.25 -40.04
N LEU A 41 93.49 -44.08 -38.78
CA LEU A 41 94.28 -43.44 -37.73
C LEU A 41 95.03 -44.45 -36.86
N PHE A 42 96.28 -44.15 -36.55
CA PHE A 42 97.14 -44.98 -35.69
C PHE A 42 98.00 -44.12 -34.76
N CYS A 43 98.41 -44.69 -33.62
CA CYS A 43 99.51 -44.12 -32.85
C CYS A 43 100.78 -44.23 -33.69
N ARG A 44 101.55 -43.15 -33.81
CA ARG A 44 102.79 -43.14 -34.60
C ARG A 44 103.70 -44.31 -34.24
N ALA A 45 103.97 -44.52 -32.94
CA ALA A 45 104.83 -45.61 -32.48
C ALA A 45 104.30 -47.01 -32.83
N CYS A 46 102.98 -47.24 -32.75
CA CYS A 46 102.39 -48.55 -33.03
C CYS A 46 102.44 -48.90 -34.51
N ILE A 47 102.12 -47.95 -35.40
CA ILE A 47 102.14 -48.22 -36.83
C ILE A 47 103.58 -48.35 -37.36
N THR A 48 104.52 -47.52 -36.89
CA THR A 48 105.94 -47.64 -37.24
C THR A 48 106.49 -49.04 -36.89
N GLU A 49 106.11 -49.61 -35.74
CA GLU A 49 106.56 -50.95 -35.35
C GLU A 49 105.92 -52.06 -36.21
N HIS A 50 104.64 -51.94 -36.55
CA HIS A 50 103.97 -52.89 -37.44
C HIS A 50 104.61 -52.92 -38.84
N LEU A 51 104.92 -51.74 -39.39
CA LEU A 51 105.45 -51.61 -40.75
C LEU A 51 106.85 -52.22 -40.92
N LYS A 52 107.61 -52.41 -39.83
CA LYS A 52 108.88 -53.16 -39.88
C LYS A 52 108.71 -54.62 -40.32
N ASN A 53 107.54 -55.21 -40.11
CA ASN A 53 107.30 -56.63 -40.34
C ASN A 53 106.42 -56.95 -41.56
N SER A 54 105.40 -56.14 -41.87
CA SER A 54 104.38 -56.49 -42.86
C SER A 54 104.21 -55.47 -44.01
N GLN A 55 104.83 -54.29 -43.93
CA GLN A 55 104.73 -53.16 -44.88
C GLN A 55 103.30 -52.87 -45.41
N THR A 56 102.28 -53.14 -44.58
CA THR A 56 100.87 -53.01 -44.95
C THR A 56 100.09 -52.33 -43.84
N CYS A 57 98.97 -51.70 -44.20
CA CYS A 57 98.03 -51.12 -43.25
C CYS A 57 97.25 -52.24 -42.54
N PRO A 58 97.22 -52.29 -41.19
CA PRO A 58 96.52 -53.33 -40.43
C PRO A 58 95.01 -53.41 -40.66
N VAL A 59 94.38 -52.32 -41.13
CA VAL A 59 92.92 -52.23 -41.25
C VAL A 59 92.46 -52.57 -42.67
N CYS A 60 93.09 -51.97 -43.68
CA CYS A 60 92.68 -52.14 -45.08
C CYS A 60 93.60 -53.04 -45.89
N MET A 61 94.69 -53.57 -45.30
CA MET A 61 95.64 -54.50 -45.91
C MET A 61 96.35 -53.99 -47.18
N GLN A 62 96.30 -52.68 -47.44
CA GLN A 62 97.02 -52.05 -48.55
C GLN A 62 98.47 -51.73 -48.16
N GLU A 63 99.35 -51.69 -49.15
CA GLU A 63 100.77 -51.35 -48.99
C GLU A 63 100.93 -49.96 -48.34
N LEU A 64 101.75 -49.88 -47.30
CA LEU A 64 101.95 -48.67 -46.52
C LEU A 64 103.41 -48.58 -46.06
N THR A 65 104.07 -47.46 -46.36
CA THR A 65 105.41 -47.15 -45.87
C THR A 65 105.38 -46.05 -44.81
N GLU A 66 106.43 -45.90 -44.02
CA GLU A 66 106.46 -44.91 -42.93
C GLU A 66 106.44 -43.45 -43.45
N GLU A 67 107.06 -43.20 -44.60
CA GLU A 67 107.11 -41.89 -45.26
C GLU A 67 105.73 -41.41 -45.75
N ALA A 68 104.81 -42.35 -45.98
CA ALA A 68 103.45 -42.11 -46.45
C ALA A 68 102.47 -41.66 -45.34
N LEU A 69 102.92 -41.58 -44.08
CA LEU A 69 102.08 -41.20 -42.95
C LEU A 69 101.98 -39.66 -42.81
N SER A 70 100.75 -39.14 -42.70
CA SER A 70 100.48 -37.69 -42.59
C SER A 70 99.78 -37.30 -41.28
N LYS A 71 99.80 -36.00 -40.93
CA LYS A 71 99.06 -35.44 -39.78
C LYS A 71 97.65 -35.00 -40.21
N PRO A 72 96.59 -35.26 -39.42
CA PRO A 72 95.22 -34.81 -39.75
C PRO A 72 95.04 -33.28 -39.60
N ARG A 73 94.18 -32.65 -40.43
CA ARG A 73 93.83 -31.21 -40.40
C ARG A 73 92.34 -30.99 -40.01
N PRO A 74 91.98 -30.15 -39.02
CA PRO A 74 90.58 -29.92 -38.63
C PRO A 74 89.93 -28.65 -39.25
N VAL A 75 88.61 -28.69 -39.52
CA VAL A 75 87.71 -27.58 -39.97
C VAL A 75 86.53 -27.47 -38.99
N ALA A 76 85.97 -26.28 -38.73
CA ALA A 76 84.87 -26.08 -37.76
C ALA A 76 83.70 -25.21 -38.28
N THR A 77 82.52 -25.38 -37.67
CA THR A 77 81.30 -24.57 -37.87
C THR A 77 80.92 -23.89 -36.56
N THR A 78 80.32 -22.69 -36.59
CA THR A 78 80.21 -21.83 -35.39
C THR A 78 78.97 -22.00 -34.52
N ASP A 79 77.79 -22.38 -35.02
CA ASP A 79 76.70 -22.95 -34.19
C ASP A 79 75.51 -23.35 -35.09
N LYS A 80 75.38 -24.65 -35.40
CA LYS A 80 74.37 -25.12 -36.37
C LYS A 80 72.95 -25.08 -35.80
N GLU A 81 72.80 -25.12 -34.46
CA GLU A 81 71.50 -25.14 -33.79
C GLU A 81 70.82 -23.76 -33.78
N ARG A 82 71.61 -22.67 -33.83
CA ARG A 82 71.11 -21.29 -33.85
C ARG A 82 70.97 -20.69 -35.26
N GLY A 83 71.23 -21.49 -36.29
CA GLY A 83 71.00 -21.11 -37.70
C GLY A 83 72.24 -20.66 -38.48
N CYS A 84 73.43 -20.69 -37.88
CA CYS A 84 74.66 -20.40 -38.64
C CYS A 84 75.07 -21.61 -39.49
N VAL A 85 75.05 -21.46 -40.83
CA VAL A 85 75.37 -22.52 -41.80
C VAL A 85 76.71 -22.32 -42.52
N GLU A 86 77.51 -21.34 -42.12
CA GLU A 86 78.78 -20.99 -42.78
C GLU A 86 79.93 -21.93 -42.35
N LEU A 87 80.72 -22.42 -43.32
CA LEU A 87 81.88 -23.30 -43.11
C LEU A 87 83.17 -22.48 -43.20
N VAL A 88 83.98 -22.48 -42.14
CA VAL A 88 85.15 -21.60 -42.02
C VAL A 88 86.40 -22.38 -41.59
N GLU A 89 87.56 -22.05 -42.15
CA GLU A 89 88.83 -22.63 -41.71
C GLU A 89 89.09 -22.32 -40.23
N LEU A 90 89.66 -23.28 -39.48
CA LEU A 90 89.81 -23.15 -38.02
C LEU A 90 90.57 -21.88 -37.59
N GLY A 91 91.50 -21.39 -38.43
CA GLY A 91 92.25 -20.15 -38.20
C GLY A 91 91.45 -18.85 -38.41
N LEU A 92 90.27 -18.92 -39.01
CA LEU A 92 89.38 -17.78 -39.31
C LEU A 92 88.08 -17.82 -38.48
N LEU A 93 87.98 -18.76 -37.54
CA LEU A 93 86.79 -18.98 -36.73
C LEU A 93 86.45 -17.78 -35.82
N GLU A 94 87.45 -17.23 -35.13
CA GLU A 94 87.25 -16.06 -34.24
C GLU A 94 86.78 -14.82 -35.01
N THR A 95 87.32 -14.60 -36.20
CA THR A 95 86.91 -13.47 -37.04
C THR A 95 85.45 -13.58 -37.46
N HIS A 96 84.98 -14.76 -37.85
CA HIS A 96 83.57 -14.97 -38.18
C HIS A 96 82.67 -14.79 -36.93
N ILE A 97 83.04 -15.37 -35.77
CA ILE A 97 82.23 -15.25 -34.53
C ILE A 97 82.02 -13.78 -34.15
N SER A 98 83.01 -12.90 -34.39
CA SER A 98 82.89 -11.48 -34.04
C SER A 98 81.77 -10.73 -34.80
N VAL A 99 81.47 -11.17 -36.03
CA VAL A 99 80.49 -10.53 -36.92
C VAL A 99 79.23 -11.36 -37.18
N CYS A 100 79.22 -12.63 -36.77
CA CYS A 100 78.09 -13.55 -36.96
C CYS A 100 76.80 -13.02 -36.28
N GLU A 101 75.74 -12.88 -37.07
CA GLU A 101 74.43 -12.40 -36.62
C GLU A 101 73.70 -13.42 -35.73
N TYR A 102 74.02 -14.70 -35.90
CA TYR A 102 73.48 -15.82 -35.12
C TYR A 102 74.28 -16.12 -33.85
N LYS A 103 75.31 -15.31 -33.55
CA LYS A 103 76.07 -15.47 -32.31
C LYS A 103 75.13 -15.28 -31.11
N PRO A 104 75.15 -16.19 -30.12
CA PRO A 104 74.41 -16.00 -28.87
C PRO A 104 74.91 -14.75 -28.12
N VAL A 105 73.98 -13.87 -27.76
CA VAL A 105 74.22 -12.72 -26.89
C VAL A 105 73.25 -12.77 -25.71
N THR A 106 73.76 -12.50 -24.52
CA THR A 106 72.94 -12.35 -23.32
C THR A 106 72.27 -10.99 -23.33
N CYS A 107 70.98 -10.96 -22.98
CA CYS A 107 70.25 -9.71 -22.80
C CYS A 107 70.97 -8.81 -21.76
N PRO A 108 71.15 -7.50 -22.03
CA PRO A 108 71.84 -6.60 -21.10
C PRO A 108 71.02 -6.26 -19.84
N ASN A 109 69.74 -6.67 -19.77
CA ASN A 109 68.89 -6.46 -18.61
C ASN A 109 69.27 -7.42 -17.47
N GLU A 110 69.66 -6.88 -16.30
CA GLU A 110 70.22 -7.61 -15.14
C GLU A 110 69.43 -8.83 -14.62
N ARG A 111 68.17 -9.02 -15.01
CA ARG A 111 67.33 -10.16 -14.60
C ARG A 111 66.67 -10.90 -15.76
N CYS A 112 67.09 -10.62 -16.99
CA CYS A 112 66.73 -11.41 -18.16
C CYS A 112 67.89 -12.33 -18.50
N GLU A 113 67.72 -13.62 -18.23
CA GLU A 113 68.74 -14.64 -18.53
C GLU A 113 68.63 -15.15 -19.98
N ALA A 114 67.81 -14.51 -20.81
CA ALA A 114 67.60 -14.92 -22.19
C ALA A 114 68.88 -14.73 -23.01
N VAL A 115 69.22 -15.77 -23.78
CA VAL A 115 70.33 -15.79 -24.73
C VAL A 115 69.74 -15.83 -26.15
N VAL A 116 69.62 -14.67 -26.77
CA VAL A 116 69.05 -14.49 -28.11
C VAL A 116 70.16 -14.39 -29.15
N ASN A 117 69.81 -14.45 -30.44
CA ASN A 117 70.78 -14.13 -31.49
C ASN A 117 71.06 -12.63 -31.49
N LYS A 118 72.26 -12.24 -31.94
CA LYS A 118 72.65 -10.83 -32.02
C LYS A 118 71.66 -10.00 -32.86
N ALA A 119 71.12 -10.56 -33.95
CA ALA A 119 70.12 -9.90 -34.79
C ALA A 119 68.78 -9.65 -34.07
N ASP A 120 68.38 -10.54 -33.15
CA ASP A 120 67.06 -10.53 -32.51
C ASP A 120 67.03 -9.72 -31.21
N LEU A 121 68.18 -9.16 -30.79
CA LEU A 121 68.32 -8.50 -29.48
C LEU A 121 67.52 -7.20 -29.38
N GLU A 122 67.47 -6.39 -30.45
CA GLU A 122 66.73 -5.13 -30.43
C GLU A 122 65.23 -5.40 -30.25
N GLU A 123 64.66 -6.29 -31.06
CA GLU A 123 63.25 -6.68 -30.99
C GLU A 123 62.89 -7.28 -29.62
N HIS A 124 63.74 -8.15 -29.06
CA HIS A 124 63.57 -8.70 -27.71
C HIS A 124 63.52 -7.60 -26.64
N THR A 125 64.34 -6.56 -26.73
CA THR A 125 64.34 -5.49 -25.71
C THR A 125 63.18 -4.50 -25.84
N SER A 126 62.60 -4.33 -27.04
CA SER A 126 61.49 -3.41 -27.28
C SER A 126 60.10 -4.04 -27.13
N GLU A 127 59.94 -5.29 -27.54
CA GLU A 127 58.62 -5.93 -27.67
C GLU A 127 58.33 -6.95 -26.56
N ASP A 128 59.36 -7.52 -25.92
CA ASP A 128 59.16 -8.47 -24.83
C ASP A 128 58.61 -7.74 -23.58
N TYR A 129 57.42 -8.16 -23.15
CA TYR A 129 56.72 -7.64 -21.98
C TYR A 129 57.60 -7.63 -20.72
N GLU A 130 58.55 -8.56 -20.61
CA GLU A 130 59.44 -8.64 -19.44
C GLU A 130 60.58 -7.59 -19.45
N CYS A 131 60.98 -7.12 -20.63
CA CYS A 131 62.17 -6.28 -20.85
C CYS A 131 61.84 -4.83 -21.26
N ARG A 132 60.60 -4.55 -21.68
CA ARG A 132 60.16 -3.22 -22.10
C ARG A 132 60.37 -2.18 -21.00
N GLN A 133 61.14 -1.14 -21.32
CA GLN A 133 61.38 0.00 -20.42
C GLN A 133 60.15 0.93 -20.38
N VAL A 134 59.79 1.39 -19.18
CA VAL A 134 58.69 2.29 -18.89
C VAL A 134 59.17 3.35 -17.91
N PHE A 135 58.74 4.59 -18.17
CA PHE A 135 59.10 5.76 -17.39
C PHE A 135 58.04 6.05 -16.32
N CYS A 136 58.45 6.27 -15.07
CA CYS A 136 57.55 6.67 -13.99
C CYS A 136 57.58 8.19 -13.79
N GLU A 137 56.48 8.87 -14.15
CA GLU A 137 56.36 10.34 -14.04
C GLU A 137 56.40 10.89 -12.61
N GLU A 138 56.23 10.04 -11.59
CA GLU A 138 56.16 10.44 -10.17
C GLU A 138 57.52 10.40 -9.46
N CYS A 139 58.41 9.48 -9.85
CA CYS A 139 59.74 9.35 -9.26
C CYS A 139 60.88 9.62 -10.26
N ASP A 140 60.55 9.92 -11.51
CA ASP A 140 61.50 10.28 -12.58
C ASP A 140 62.54 9.18 -12.89
N GLU A 141 62.17 7.92 -12.67
CA GLU A 141 63.02 6.74 -12.93
C GLU A 141 62.52 5.89 -14.11
N ASN A 142 63.47 5.43 -14.93
CA ASN A 142 63.23 4.42 -15.97
C ASN A 142 63.41 3.00 -15.40
N MET A 143 62.45 2.13 -15.67
CA MET A 143 62.49 0.75 -15.19
C MET A 143 61.73 -0.20 -16.14
N SER A 144 61.93 -1.50 -16.02
CA SER A 144 61.13 -2.46 -16.80
C SER A 144 59.66 -2.49 -16.36
N LEU A 145 58.76 -2.79 -17.30
CA LEU A 145 57.31 -2.92 -17.06
C LEU A 145 56.98 -3.91 -15.92
N LYS A 146 57.75 -5.00 -15.80
CA LYS A 146 57.64 -5.99 -14.71
C LYS A 146 57.97 -5.41 -13.32
N LYS A 147 58.87 -4.42 -13.23
CA LYS A 147 59.15 -3.66 -12.00
C LYS A 147 58.07 -2.60 -11.75
N TYR A 148 57.54 -1.97 -12.80
CA TYR A 148 56.53 -0.93 -12.70
C TYR A 148 55.25 -1.40 -11.98
N GLY A 149 54.76 -2.61 -12.26
CA GLY A 149 53.57 -3.17 -11.58
C GLY A 149 53.75 -3.46 -10.07
N LYS A 150 54.98 -3.44 -9.56
CA LYS A 150 55.32 -3.58 -8.13
C LYS A 150 55.94 -2.31 -7.55
N HIS A 151 55.96 -1.24 -8.34
CA HIS A 151 56.56 0.03 -7.96
C HIS A 151 55.66 0.77 -6.97
N GLY A 152 56.26 1.33 -5.91
CA GLY A 152 55.53 1.93 -4.78
C GLY A 152 54.58 3.06 -5.20
N CYS A 153 54.92 3.84 -6.23
CA CYS A 153 54.06 4.92 -6.73
C CYS A 153 52.78 4.41 -7.40
N PHE A 154 52.80 3.24 -8.03
CA PHE A 154 51.62 2.62 -8.63
C PHE A 154 50.66 2.10 -7.54
N ILE A 155 51.20 1.35 -6.57
CA ILE A 155 50.43 0.81 -5.43
C ILE A 155 49.82 1.93 -4.58
N SER A 156 50.51 3.06 -4.42
CA SER A 156 49.99 4.22 -3.68
C SER A 156 48.73 4.82 -4.33
N LYS A 157 48.69 4.91 -5.67
CA LYS A 157 47.52 5.44 -6.39
C LYS A 157 46.32 4.50 -6.26
N ASP A 158 46.53 3.19 -6.39
CA ASP A 158 45.47 2.19 -6.22
C ASP A 158 44.93 2.16 -4.77
N VAL A 159 45.81 2.24 -3.77
CA VAL A 159 45.40 2.28 -2.36
C VAL A 159 44.62 3.57 -2.03
N GLN A 160 44.99 4.71 -2.61
CA GLN A 160 44.25 5.95 -2.45
C GLN A 160 42.88 5.89 -3.12
N ALA A 161 42.79 5.33 -4.33
CA ALA A 161 41.51 5.12 -5.01
C ALA A 161 40.58 4.20 -4.21
N ILE A 162 41.09 3.09 -3.67
CA ILE A 162 40.32 2.16 -2.83
C ILE A 162 39.84 2.84 -1.53
N LYS A 163 40.66 3.70 -0.90
CA LYS A 163 40.24 4.46 0.28
C LYS A 163 39.09 5.40 -0.03
N VAL A 164 39.11 6.10 -1.16
CA VAL A 164 38.01 6.98 -1.58
C VAL A 164 36.72 6.18 -1.75
N VAL A 165 36.78 5.03 -2.43
CA VAL A 165 35.61 4.15 -2.62
C VAL A 165 35.10 3.61 -1.27
N LEU A 166 35.99 3.23 -0.36
CA LEU A 166 35.61 2.79 1.00
C LEU A 166 34.88 3.89 1.79
N PHE A 167 35.37 5.13 1.73
CA PHE A 167 34.70 6.25 2.40
C PHE A 167 33.33 6.54 1.77
N GLN A 168 33.20 6.47 0.44
CA GLN A 168 31.92 6.62 -0.24
C GLN A 168 30.92 5.51 0.15
N MET A 169 31.38 4.26 0.24
CA MET A 169 30.54 3.14 0.67
C MET A 169 30.09 3.29 2.13
N GLN A 170 30.96 3.78 3.01
CA GLN A 170 30.60 4.03 4.41
C GLN A 170 29.52 5.10 4.55
N ASP A 171 29.60 6.17 3.74
CA ASP A 171 28.59 7.23 3.73
C ASP A 171 27.23 6.72 3.22
N GLN A 172 27.24 5.93 2.14
CA GLN A 172 26.03 5.28 1.62
C GLN A 172 25.40 4.31 2.64
N ILE A 173 26.22 3.53 3.36
CA ILE A 173 25.71 2.65 4.42
C ILE A 173 25.02 3.45 5.52
N LYS A 174 25.60 4.59 5.91
CA LYS A 174 25.02 5.47 6.93
C LYS A 174 23.69 6.07 6.49
N GLU A 175 23.62 6.53 5.24
CA GLU A 175 22.39 7.08 4.66
C GLU A 175 21.27 6.02 4.62
N VAL A 176 21.59 4.79 4.23
CA VAL A 176 20.64 3.65 4.26
C VAL A 176 20.19 3.34 5.69
N GLN A 177 21.09 3.37 6.68
CA GLN A 177 20.74 3.15 8.09
C GLN A 177 19.78 4.21 8.63
N ASP A 178 19.99 5.48 8.25
CA ASP A 178 19.12 6.58 8.66
C ASP A 178 17.73 6.47 8.01
N GLN A 179 17.65 6.09 6.73
CA GLN A 179 16.38 5.79 6.06
C GLN A 179 15.62 4.62 6.72
N VAL A 180 16.32 3.55 7.11
CA VAL A 180 15.70 2.42 7.82
C VAL A 180 15.15 2.83 9.18
N LYS A 181 15.86 3.69 9.93
CA LYS A 181 15.36 4.26 11.18
C LYS A 181 14.10 5.10 10.97
N GLU A 182 14.09 5.95 9.95
CA GLU A 182 12.93 6.78 9.64
C GLU A 182 11.70 5.93 9.26
N MET A 183 11.89 4.87 8.47
CA MET A 183 10.83 3.92 8.16
C MET A 183 10.31 3.20 9.41
N SER A 184 11.20 2.79 10.32
CA SER A 184 10.81 2.14 11.57
C SER A 184 9.99 3.07 12.47
N ASN A 185 10.36 4.35 12.56
CA ASN A 185 9.59 5.34 13.32
C ASN A 185 8.19 5.53 12.72
N LYS A 186 8.08 5.69 11.39
CA LYS A 186 6.79 5.78 10.68
C LYS A 186 5.93 4.54 10.91
N GLN A 187 6.55 3.35 10.93
CA GLN A 187 5.84 2.10 11.19
C GLN A 187 5.28 2.04 12.62
N ASN A 188 6.03 2.52 13.62
CA ASN A 188 5.59 2.59 15.00
C ASN A 188 4.43 3.59 15.19
N GLU A 189 4.53 4.78 14.59
CA GLU A 189 3.43 5.78 14.59
C GLU A 189 2.15 5.21 13.98
N MET A 190 2.29 4.48 12.86
CA MET A 190 1.16 3.81 12.23
C MET A 190 0.55 2.71 13.12
N PHE A 191 1.39 1.95 13.84
CA PHE A 191 0.93 0.92 14.75
C PHE A 191 0.15 1.50 15.95
N GLU A 192 0.64 2.60 16.53
CA GLU A 192 -0.10 3.32 17.59
C GLU A 192 -1.44 3.88 17.09
N ALA A 193 -1.48 4.43 15.87
CA ALA A 193 -2.72 4.89 15.26
C ALA A 193 -3.75 3.75 15.11
N ILE A 194 -3.30 2.56 14.67
CA ILE A 194 -4.15 1.37 14.55
C ILE A 194 -4.66 0.92 15.93
N GLN A 195 -3.82 0.91 16.97
CA GLN A 195 -4.25 0.53 18.32
C GLN A 195 -5.27 1.52 18.91
N ASN A 196 -5.06 2.81 18.69
CA ASN A 196 -6.00 3.86 19.10
C ASN A 196 -7.35 3.71 18.40
N LEU A 197 -7.35 3.44 17.10
CA LEU A 197 -8.56 3.16 16.33
C LEU A 197 -9.26 1.88 16.83
N THR A 198 -8.50 0.82 17.10
CA THR A 198 -9.05 -0.45 17.61
C THR A 198 -9.71 -0.26 18.99
N THR A 199 -9.10 0.57 19.85
CA THR A 199 -9.63 0.92 21.16
C THR A 199 -10.86 1.84 21.06
N ALA A 200 -10.90 2.74 20.08
CA ALA A 200 -12.08 3.55 19.82
C ALA A 200 -13.24 2.68 19.31
N VAL A 201 -12.97 1.75 18.38
CA VAL A 201 -13.96 0.81 17.86
C VAL A 201 -14.49 -0.13 18.95
N SER A 202 -13.63 -0.61 19.86
CA SER A 202 -14.10 -1.43 20.99
C SER A 202 -14.95 -0.65 21.99
N LYS A 203 -14.65 0.64 22.21
CA LYS A 203 -15.50 1.54 23.00
C LYS A 203 -16.87 1.78 22.34
N LEU A 204 -16.92 1.90 21.02
CA LEU A 204 -18.16 2.05 20.23
C LEU A 204 -18.98 0.76 20.14
N SER A 205 -18.31 -0.40 20.13
CA SER A 205 -18.97 -1.71 20.09
C SER A 205 -19.76 -2.04 21.37
N ASN A 206 -19.46 -1.38 22.50
CA ASN A 206 -20.12 -1.64 23.78
C ASN A 206 -21.47 -0.90 23.96
N THR A 207 -21.86 -0.02 23.05
CA THR A 207 -23.21 0.54 23.02
C THR A 207 -24.06 -0.25 22.04
N LYS A 208 -24.57 -1.42 22.45
CA LYS A 208 -25.69 -2.03 21.71
C LYS A 208 -26.82 -0.99 21.66
N PRO A 209 -27.41 -0.72 20.49
CA PRO A 209 -28.55 0.18 20.41
C PRO A 209 -29.65 -0.35 21.32
N GLN A 210 -30.06 0.49 22.29
CA GLN A 210 -31.08 0.15 23.27
C GLN A 210 -32.43 0.71 22.81
N GLY A 211 -33.50 0.03 23.23
CA GLY A 211 -34.87 0.38 22.92
C GLY A 211 -35.46 -0.41 21.75
N ASN A 212 -36.67 0.00 21.39
CA ASN A 212 -37.46 -0.56 20.31
C ASN A 212 -37.86 0.58 19.36
N ILE A 213 -37.99 0.27 18.07
CA ILE A 213 -38.50 1.22 17.09
C ILE A 213 -39.95 0.88 16.82
N VAL A 214 -40.85 1.85 16.98
CA VAL A 214 -42.28 1.68 16.73
C VAL A 214 -42.63 2.42 15.45
N VAL A 215 -43.09 1.67 14.46
CA VAL A 215 -43.51 2.16 13.15
C VAL A 215 -45.02 2.22 13.08
N ILE A 216 -45.55 3.36 12.66
CA ILE A 216 -46.97 3.68 12.82
C ILE A 216 -47.55 4.18 11.50
N GLY A 217 -48.64 3.54 11.08
CA GLY A 217 -49.44 3.94 9.93
C GLY A 217 -48.62 3.98 8.63
N GLY A 218 -48.93 4.95 7.79
CA GLY A 218 -48.41 5.09 6.44
C GLY A 218 -49.44 4.68 5.39
N GLN A 219 -48.95 4.48 4.18
CA GLN A 219 -49.77 4.13 3.03
C GLN A 219 -49.03 3.14 2.12
N ASN A 220 -49.80 2.24 1.52
CA ASN A 220 -49.43 1.43 0.36
C ASN A 220 -50.54 1.56 -0.70
N ASP A 221 -51.16 0.46 -1.14
CA ASP A 221 -52.39 0.48 -1.93
C ASP A 221 -53.58 1.02 -1.12
N ALA A 222 -53.50 0.95 0.22
CA ALA A 222 -54.46 1.53 1.15
C ALA A 222 -53.74 2.35 2.23
N MET A 223 -54.49 3.22 2.90
CA MET A 223 -54.02 3.86 4.12
C MET A 223 -54.02 2.87 5.27
N LEU A 224 -53.01 2.95 6.15
CA LEU A 224 -52.76 1.94 7.17
C LEU A 224 -53.03 2.49 8.57
N ASN A 225 -53.65 1.66 9.42
CA ASN A 225 -53.68 1.84 10.87
C ASN A 225 -52.74 0.88 11.60
N SER A 226 -51.93 0.11 10.87
CA SER A 226 -51.04 -0.89 11.44
C SER A 226 -49.90 -0.26 12.23
N VAL A 227 -49.50 -0.97 13.29
CA VAL A 227 -48.37 -0.59 14.14
C VAL A 227 -47.46 -1.80 14.33
N GLU A 228 -46.17 -1.59 14.12
CA GLU A 228 -45.15 -2.62 14.21
C GLU A 228 -44.02 -2.16 15.12
N LYS A 229 -43.49 -3.08 15.92
CA LYS A 229 -42.34 -2.86 16.80
C LYS A 229 -41.15 -3.67 16.29
N TYR A 230 -40.00 -3.01 16.16
CA TYR A 230 -38.71 -3.65 15.91
C TYR A 230 -37.86 -3.62 17.18
N SER A 231 -37.50 -4.79 17.68
CA SER A 231 -36.60 -4.91 18.84
C SER A 231 -35.15 -4.76 18.41
N LEU A 232 -34.45 -3.74 18.91
CA LEU A 232 -33.03 -3.55 18.60
C LEU A 232 -32.14 -4.60 19.28
N ALA A 233 -32.61 -5.19 20.39
CA ALA A 233 -31.90 -6.22 21.12
C ALA A 233 -31.88 -7.56 20.36
N ASN A 234 -33.05 -7.97 19.84
CA ASN A 234 -33.23 -9.27 19.21
C ASN A 234 -33.29 -9.20 17.67
N GLN A 235 -33.35 -7.99 17.10
CA GLN A 235 -33.49 -7.73 15.67
C GLN A 235 -34.74 -8.38 15.05
N THR A 236 -35.84 -8.42 15.79
CA THR A 236 -37.09 -9.03 15.36
C THR A 236 -38.23 -8.03 15.29
N TRP A 237 -39.16 -8.28 14.37
CA TRP A 237 -40.40 -7.54 14.23
C TRP A 237 -41.55 -8.23 14.97
N SER A 238 -42.42 -7.45 15.57
CA SER A 238 -43.68 -7.89 16.18
C SER A 238 -44.79 -6.88 15.89
N LYS A 239 -46.02 -7.35 15.68
CA LYS A 239 -47.18 -6.47 15.53
C LYS A 239 -47.64 -5.96 16.90
N LEU A 240 -48.04 -4.69 16.97
CA LEU A 240 -48.71 -4.09 18.12
C LEU A 240 -50.20 -3.86 17.78
N ALA A 241 -50.99 -3.42 18.77
CA ALA A 241 -52.38 -3.05 18.50
C ALA A 241 -52.42 -1.93 17.45
N PRO A 242 -53.36 -2.01 16.48
CA PRO A 242 -53.49 -0.98 15.47
C PRO A 242 -54.05 0.32 16.06
N MET A 243 -53.85 1.42 15.35
CA MET A 243 -54.55 2.69 15.62
C MET A 243 -56.05 2.54 15.36
N GLN A 244 -56.85 3.37 16.05
CA GLN A 244 -58.30 3.44 15.86
C GLN A 244 -58.66 4.00 14.48
N GLN A 245 -57.83 4.89 13.95
CA GLN A 245 -57.98 5.48 12.62
C GLN A 245 -56.72 5.22 11.78
N GLN A 246 -56.90 4.89 10.50
CA GLN A 246 -55.80 4.80 9.54
C GLN A 246 -55.18 6.18 9.32
N ARG A 247 -53.86 6.26 9.19
CA ARG A 247 -53.14 7.54 9.08
C ARG A 247 -51.97 7.49 8.13
N ALA A 248 -51.88 8.46 7.24
CA ALA A 248 -50.70 8.71 6.41
C ALA A 248 -50.25 10.17 6.53
N SER A 249 -48.94 10.41 6.46
CA SER A 249 -48.32 11.73 6.69
C SER A 249 -48.66 12.33 8.06
N ALA A 250 -48.86 11.46 9.05
CA ALA A 250 -48.98 11.83 10.47
C ALA A 250 -47.59 12.05 11.08
N THR A 251 -47.55 12.62 12.28
CA THR A 251 -46.32 12.73 13.07
C THR A 251 -46.49 12.12 14.44
N ALA A 252 -45.46 11.40 14.91
CA ALA A 252 -45.49 10.74 16.20
C ALA A 252 -44.30 11.10 17.08
N HIS A 253 -44.52 11.14 18.39
CA HIS A 253 -43.52 11.50 19.41
C HIS A 253 -43.67 10.61 20.64
N LEU A 254 -42.55 10.28 21.27
CA LEU A 254 -42.55 9.72 22.62
C LEU A 254 -42.66 10.86 23.64
N TYR A 255 -43.69 10.84 24.47
CA TYR A 255 -43.92 11.83 25.52
C TYR A 255 -44.51 11.16 26.76
N ASN A 256 -43.88 11.36 27.92
CA ASN A 256 -44.28 10.75 29.20
C ASN A 256 -44.53 9.23 29.12
N GLY A 257 -43.65 8.50 28.41
CA GLY A 257 -43.75 7.05 28.23
C GLY A 257 -44.87 6.60 27.29
N ARG A 258 -45.52 7.53 26.58
CA ARG A 258 -46.59 7.26 25.61
C ARG A 258 -46.16 7.70 24.24
N VAL A 259 -46.48 6.90 23.23
CA VAL A 259 -46.34 7.31 21.84
C VAL A 259 -47.60 8.06 21.45
N MET A 260 -47.45 9.34 21.13
CA MET A 260 -48.54 10.21 20.67
C MET A 260 -48.46 10.38 19.16
N VAL A 261 -49.57 10.21 18.45
CA VAL A 261 -49.69 10.33 16.99
C VAL A 261 -50.66 11.47 16.67
N THR A 262 -50.23 12.39 15.81
CA THR A 262 -50.95 13.64 15.53
C THR A 262 -51.23 13.82 14.04
N GLY A 263 -52.48 14.16 13.74
CA GLY A 263 -52.96 14.50 12.41
C GLY A 263 -52.75 13.42 11.35
N GLY A 264 -52.57 13.85 10.11
CA GLY A 264 -52.44 13.01 8.93
C GLY A 264 -53.70 13.02 8.05
N TYR A 265 -53.59 12.38 6.89
CA TYR A 265 -54.76 11.90 6.16
C TYR A 265 -55.39 10.76 6.94
N CYS A 266 -56.71 10.65 6.92
CA CYS A 266 -57.45 9.48 7.41
C CYS A 266 -58.25 8.78 6.33
N ASP A 267 -58.48 9.45 5.20
CA ASP A 267 -59.01 8.90 3.96
C ASP A 267 -58.43 9.73 2.79
N LEU A 268 -58.67 9.31 1.54
CA LEU A 268 -58.17 9.94 0.31
C LEU A 268 -58.36 11.47 0.29
N ASN A 269 -59.48 11.97 0.80
CA ASN A 269 -59.81 13.39 0.83
C ASN A 269 -60.07 13.94 2.24
N GLU A 270 -59.86 13.12 3.27
CA GLU A 270 -60.11 13.51 4.65
C GLU A 270 -58.82 13.58 5.45
N LYS A 271 -58.70 14.64 6.23
CA LYS A 271 -57.61 14.86 7.18
C LYS A 271 -58.20 14.83 8.57
N THR A 272 -57.38 14.46 9.54
CA THR A 272 -57.82 14.41 10.92
C THR A 272 -57.06 15.42 11.79
N GLY A 273 -57.77 15.98 12.77
CA GLY A 273 -57.18 16.76 13.86
C GLY A 273 -57.05 15.94 15.14
N SER A 274 -57.51 14.69 15.15
CA SER A 274 -57.45 13.87 16.37
C SER A 274 -56.02 13.48 16.71
N ILE A 275 -55.79 13.34 18.01
CA ILE A 275 -54.53 12.89 18.58
C ILE A 275 -54.79 11.53 19.20
N GLU A 276 -54.03 10.53 18.76
CA GLU A 276 -54.07 9.18 19.33
C GLU A 276 -52.83 8.94 20.18
N TYR A 277 -52.92 8.07 21.17
CA TYR A 277 -51.77 7.66 21.97
C TYR A 277 -51.84 6.20 22.39
N VAL A 278 -50.67 5.62 22.62
CA VAL A 278 -50.50 4.28 23.19
C VAL A 278 -49.38 4.31 24.23
N GLN A 279 -49.54 3.56 25.31
CA GLN A 279 -48.49 3.36 26.30
C GLN A 279 -47.78 2.04 26.00
N ILE A 280 -46.45 2.08 25.82
CA ILE A 280 -45.64 0.90 25.46
C ILE A 280 -44.75 0.54 26.65
N HIS A 281 -44.81 -0.72 27.08
CA HIS A 281 -44.03 -1.22 28.21
C HIS A 281 -42.51 -1.25 27.93
N LYS A 282 -41.72 -0.98 28.98
CA LYS A 282 -40.30 -1.37 29.02
C LYS A 282 -40.22 -2.88 29.27
N GLU A 283 -39.47 -3.60 28.45
CA GLU A 283 -39.25 -5.05 28.60
C GLU A 283 -38.40 -5.43 29.83
N THR A 284 -37.97 -4.44 30.63
CA THR A 284 -37.12 -4.61 31.81
C THR A 284 -37.89 -4.39 33.11
N SER A 285 -38.79 -5.30 33.47
CA SER A 285 -39.19 -5.50 34.87
C SER A 285 -40.14 -6.69 35.00
N ASN A 286 -39.60 -7.84 35.44
CA ASN A 286 -40.39 -8.89 36.07
C ASN A 286 -40.77 -8.53 37.53
N ASP A 287 -40.47 -7.31 38.01
CA ASP A 287 -40.81 -6.84 39.36
C ASP A 287 -42.02 -5.89 39.33
N ILE A 288 -43.18 -6.43 39.66
CA ILE A 288 -44.50 -5.76 39.62
C ILE A 288 -44.68 -4.74 40.78
N SER A 289 -43.61 -4.16 41.33
CA SER A 289 -43.69 -3.28 42.52
C SER A 289 -43.28 -1.82 42.33
N GLU A 290 -42.67 -1.44 41.20
CA GLU A 290 -42.23 -0.04 40.98
C GLU A 290 -43.23 0.84 40.20
N CYS A 291 -44.29 0.28 39.63
CA CYS A 291 -45.29 1.05 38.87
C CYS A 291 -46.34 1.79 39.75
N GLU A 292 -46.30 1.62 41.07
CA GLU A 292 -47.23 2.32 41.99
C GLU A 292 -46.71 3.66 42.54
N ASN A 293 -45.43 3.99 42.33
CA ASN A 293 -44.80 5.17 42.96
C ASN A 293 -43.98 6.04 41.99
N LEU A 294 -44.50 6.35 40.81
CA LEU A 294 -44.08 7.57 40.12
C LEU A 294 -44.91 8.74 40.69
N PRO A 295 -44.29 9.71 41.41
CA PRO A 295 -45.02 10.89 41.86
C PRO A 295 -45.42 11.71 40.63
N LEU A 296 -46.68 11.60 40.23
CA LEU A 296 -47.36 12.53 39.33
C LEU A 296 -47.71 13.80 40.12
N GLU A 297 -46.70 14.57 40.53
CA GLU A 297 -46.91 15.93 41.04
C GLU A 297 -46.38 16.96 40.04
N HIS A 298 -47.32 17.70 39.43
CA HIS A 298 -47.04 19.03 38.90
C HIS A 298 -47.79 20.08 39.72
N SER A 299 -47.21 21.27 39.75
CA SER A 299 -47.53 22.47 40.53
C SER A 299 -48.95 23.06 40.38
N ASN A 300 -49.91 22.34 39.81
CA ASN A 300 -51.28 22.83 39.59
C ASN A 300 -52.41 21.81 39.91
N GLY A 301 -52.16 20.79 40.75
CA GLY A 301 -53.21 20.11 41.51
C GLY A 301 -54.29 19.35 40.73
N ARG A 302 -54.11 19.02 39.44
CA ARG A 302 -55.03 18.13 38.69
C ARG A 302 -54.41 16.75 38.50
N ARG A 303 -55.05 15.76 39.14
CA ARG A 303 -54.75 14.32 39.07
C ARG A 303 -55.15 13.78 37.69
N LEU A 304 -54.23 13.15 36.97
CA LEU A 304 -54.57 12.32 35.81
C LEU A 304 -55.35 11.08 36.31
N GLU A 305 -56.33 10.62 35.54
CA GLU A 305 -57.10 9.39 35.79
C GLU A 305 -56.13 8.21 36.07
N PRO A 306 -56.42 7.35 37.08
CA PRO A 306 -55.57 6.21 37.40
C PRO A 306 -55.52 5.20 36.25
N ILE A 307 -54.37 4.54 36.12
CA ILE A 307 -54.07 3.56 35.07
C ILE A 307 -55.05 2.38 35.16
N ASN A 308 -55.94 2.22 34.19
CA ASN A 308 -56.72 0.99 34.03
C ASN A 308 -55.87 -0.05 33.28
N ARG A 309 -55.51 -1.15 33.96
CA ARG A 309 -54.64 -2.23 33.41
C ARG A 309 -55.24 -2.93 32.17
N ALA A 310 -56.52 -2.73 31.88
CA ALA A 310 -57.22 -3.37 30.76
C ALA A 310 -56.92 -2.79 29.36
N HIS A 311 -56.30 -1.60 29.27
CA HIS A 311 -56.05 -0.89 27.98
C HIS A 311 -54.56 -0.65 27.70
N LEU A 312 -53.70 -1.47 28.29
CA LEU A 312 -52.26 -1.42 28.02
C LEU A 312 -52.01 -1.92 26.59
N ASP A 313 -51.11 -1.24 25.86
CA ASP A 313 -50.80 -1.47 24.44
C ASP A 313 -51.93 -1.20 23.42
N GLU A 314 -53.11 -0.70 23.84
CA GLU A 314 -54.19 -0.28 22.93
C GLU A 314 -54.14 1.23 22.61
N PHE A 315 -54.41 1.59 21.36
CA PHE A 315 -54.52 2.99 20.96
C PHE A 315 -55.80 3.62 21.50
N SER A 316 -55.64 4.78 22.13
CA SER A 316 -56.73 5.61 22.67
C SER A 316 -56.70 7.00 22.04
N VAL A 317 -57.86 7.60 21.84
CA VAL A 317 -57.99 8.96 21.30
C VAL A 317 -58.00 9.96 22.47
N LEU A 318 -57.13 10.97 22.42
CA LEU A 318 -57.21 12.09 23.37
C LEU A 318 -58.44 12.95 23.06
N PRO A 319 -59.15 13.46 24.09
CA PRO A 319 -60.17 14.49 23.90
C PRO A 319 -59.61 15.76 23.22
N SER A 320 -58.32 16.03 23.45
CA SER A 320 -57.56 17.10 22.80
C SER A 320 -57.45 16.87 21.30
N GLN A 321 -57.72 17.90 20.50
CA GLN A 321 -57.50 17.88 19.06
C GLN A 321 -56.53 18.98 18.65
N LEU A 322 -55.87 18.75 17.51
CA LEU A 322 -55.16 19.81 16.80
C LEU A 322 -56.14 20.93 16.43
N PRO A 323 -55.67 22.19 16.35
CA PRO A 323 -56.49 23.36 15.99
C PRO A 323 -57.23 23.22 14.65
N PHE A 324 -56.71 22.38 13.77
CA PHE A 324 -57.29 22.07 12.48
C PHE A 324 -56.80 20.69 12.06
N ALA A 325 -57.64 19.98 11.31
CA ALA A 325 -57.22 18.76 10.65
C ALA A 325 -56.15 19.05 9.58
N CYS A 326 -55.02 18.36 9.64
CA CYS A 326 -53.86 18.64 8.79
C CYS A 326 -53.06 17.40 8.40
N SER A 327 -52.41 17.48 7.24
CA SER A 327 -51.47 16.47 6.72
C SER A 327 -50.20 17.14 6.20
N GLY A 328 -49.09 16.40 6.16
CA GLY A 328 -47.79 16.95 5.72
C GLY A 328 -47.23 18.06 6.61
N HIS A 329 -47.88 18.32 7.75
CA HIS A 329 -47.35 19.13 8.83
C HIS A 329 -46.26 18.37 9.57
N LYS A 330 -45.42 19.07 10.32
CA LYS A 330 -44.60 18.44 11.35
C LYS A 330 -44.98 18.96 12.72
N THR A 331 -45.09 18.05 13.68
CA THR A 331 -45.18 18.43 15.09
C THR A 331 -43.87 18.14 15.80
N THR A 332 -43.67 18.78 16.94
CA THR A 332 -42.62 18.40 17.91
C THR A 332 -43.03 18.84 19.31
N ILE A 333 -42.47 18.21 20.33
CA ILE A 333 -42.75 18.55 21.73
C ILE A 333 -41.52 19.21 22.33
N LEU A 334 -41.70 20.41 22.87
CA LEU A 334 -40.65 21.17 23.54
C LEU A 334 -41.27 21.92 24.73
N ASN A 335 -40.70 21.70 25.93
CA ASN A 335 -41.14 22.31 27.19
C ASN A 335 -42.64 22.08 27.48
N ASP A 336 -43.14 20.85 27.36
CA ASP A 336 -44.57 20.48 27.54
C ASP A 336 -45.56 21.21 26.64
N HIS A 337 -45.07 21.70 25.50
CA HIS A 337 -45.89 22.28 24.45
C HIS A 337 -45.71 21.48 23.17
N LEU A 338 -46.84 21.16 22.53
CA LEU A 338 -46.90 20.65 21.17
C LEU A 338 -46.77 21.84 20.22
N TRP A 339 -45.71 21.82 19.42
CA TRP A 339 -45.48 22.75 18.33
C TRP A 339 -45.97 22.12 17.04
N ILE A 340 -46.70 22.88 16.23
CA ILE A 340 -47.26 22.42 14.95
C ILE A 340 -46.82 23.41 13.88
N VAL A 341 -46.06 22.93 12.91
CA VAL A 341 -45.45 23.75 11.87
C VAL A 341 -45.99 23.34 10.50
N GLY A 342 -46.50 24.34 9.77
CA GLY A 342 -46.90 24.21 8.37
C GLY A 342 -47.98 23.15 8.10
N GLY A 343 -47.86 22.49 6.95
CA GLY A 343 -48.76 21.44 6.46
C GLY A 343 -50.00 21.96 5.74
N ASN A 344 -50.88 21.03 5.37
CA ASN A 344 -52.08 21.29 4.59
C ASN A 344 -53.35 21.11 5.43
N GLY A 345 -54.11 22.17 5.71
CA GLY A 345 -55.37 22.09 6.45
C GLY A 345 -56.56 21.55 5.63
N MET A 346 -57.56 20.93 6.28
CA MET A 346 -58.74 20.30 5.62
C MET A 346 -59.50 21.25 4.68
N ASN A 347 -59.58 22.55 5.01
CA ASN A 347 -60.27 23.58 4.22
C ASN A 347 -59.33 24.65 3.64
N GLN A 348 -58.02 24.38 3.59
CA GLN A 348 -57.05 25.35 3.09
C GLN A 348 -56.67 25.03 1.64
N ARG A 349 -56.90 25.96 0.72
CA ARG A 349 -56.40 25.88 -0.67
C ARG A 349 -54.87 26.01 -0.77
N ARG A 350 -54.21 26.42 0.31
CA ARG A 350 -52.77 26.67 0.39
C ARG A 350 -52.22 26.05 1.66
N TYR A 351 -50.95 25.67 1.66
CA TYR A 351 -50.30 25.22 2.89
C TYR A 351 -50.26 26.33 3.93
N SER A 352 -50.16 25.93 5.19
CA SER A 352 -50.00 26.84 6.31
C SER A 352 -48.57 27.37 6.34
N ASN A 353 -48.43 28.65 6.69
CA ASN A 353 -47.16 29.23 7.09
C ASN A 353 -47.06 29.44 8.60
N ALA A 354 -48.05 29.02 9.38
CA ALA A 354 -48.09 29.31 10.80
C ALA A 354 -47.27 28.30 11.62
N ILE A 355 -46.70 28.82 12.71
CA ILE A 355 -46.09 28.05 13.79
C ILE A 355 -47.04 28.16 14.98
N HIS A 356 -47.77 27.08 15.25
CA HIS A 356 -48.69 26.97 16.38
C HIS A 356 -48.00 26.35 17.58
N MET A 357 -48.44 26.74 18.77
CA MET A 357 -48.05 26.16 20.05
C MET A 357 -49.31 25.89 20.85
N MET A 358 -49.43 24.69 21.41
CA MET A 358 -50.51 24.32 22.32
C MET A 358 -49.96 23.49 23.48
N SER A 359 -50.60 23.55 24.64
CA SER A 359 -50.25 22.65 25.74
C SER A 359 -50.67 21.23 25.41
N VAL A 360 -49.81 20.24 25.66
CA VAL A 360 -50.21 18.82 25.55
C VAL A 360 -51.21 18.40 26.63
N HIS A 361 -51.29 19.15 27.74
CA HIS A 361 -52.16 18.88 28.88
C HIS A 361 -53.51 19.61 28.81
N SER A 362 -53.64 20.64 27.97
CA SER A 362 -54.79 21.55 28.00
C SER A 362 -55.38 21.77 26.61
N ILE A 363 -56.68 21.47 26.49
CA ILE A 363 -57.40 21.35 25.21
C ILE A 363 -57.91 22.68 24.65
N HIS A 364 -57.70 23.80 25.35
CA HIS A 364 -58.45 25.04 25.10
C HIS A 364 -57.62 26.22 24.56
N THR A 365 -56.29 26.10 24.46
CA THR A 365 -55.45 27.22 24.00
C THR A 365 -54.43 26.79 22.96
N VAL A 366 -54.70 27.20 21.73
CA VAL A 366 -53.74 27.16 20.61
C VAL A 366 -53.32 28.58 20.31
N ILE A 367 -52.02 28.84 20.33
CA ILE A 367 -51.43 30.16 20.09
C ILE A 367 -50.62 30.11 18.81
N ILE A 368 -50.84 31.07 17.90
CA ILE A 368 -49.95 31.29 16.77
C ILE A 368 -48.77 32.12 17.27
N LYS A 369 -47.58 31.52 17.31
CA LYS A 369 -46.38 32.18 17.82
C LYS A 369 -45.70 33.04 16.75
N CYS A 370 -45.61 32.52 15.54
CA CYS A 370 -44.95 33.16 14.41
C CYS A 370 -45.53 32.66 13.07
N ARG A 371 -45.21 33.34 11.97
CA ARG A 371 -45.51 32.91 10.61
C ARG A 371 -44.24 32.90 9.76
N MET A 372 -44.02 31.80 9.07
CA MET A 372 -42.97 31.61 8.08
C MET A 372 -43.21 32.55 6.87
N PRO A 373 -42.14 33.01 6.19
CA PRO A 373 -42.27 33.88 5.02
C PRO A 373 -43.08 33.24 3.88
N LYS A 374 -42.96 31.93 3.72
CA LYS A 374 -43.70 31.14 2.72
C LYS A 374 -44.47 30.00 3.41
N PRO A 375 -45.63 29.61 2.86
CA PRO A 375 -46.35 28.41 3.31
C PRO A 375 -45.54 27.16 2.96
N LEU A 376 -45.57 26.15 3.83
CA LEU A 376 -44.66 25.02 3.73
C LEU A 376 -45.31 23.73 4.21
N SER A 377 -45.15 22.64 3.45
CA SER A 377 -45.57 21.28 3.80
C SER A 377 -44.44 20.30 3.47
N TYR A 378 -44.49 19.10 4.05
CA TYR A 378 -43.53 18.03 3.78
C TYR A 378 -42.06 18.45 4.02
N HIS A 379 -41.85 19.32 5.00
CA HIS A 379 -40.53 19.77 5.47
C HIS A 379 -40.02 18.86 6.59
N GLY A 380 -38.72 18.91 6.86
CA GLY A 380 -38.12 18.39 8.09
C GLY A 380 -38.29 19.36 9.26
N LEU A 381 -38.41 18.83 10.47
CA LEU A 381 -38.55 19.63 11.70
C LEU A 381 -37.76 18.98 12.83
N GLU A 382 -36.79 19.68 13.39
CA GLU A 382 -35.99 19.18 14.52
C GLU A 382 -35.79 20.25 15.60
N VAL A 383 -35.67 19.80 16.85
CA VAL A 383 -35.41 20.67 18.00
C VAL A 383 -33.93 20.63 18.38
N VAL A 384 -33.22 21.74 18.15
CA VAL A 384 -31.80 21.88 18.52
C VAL A 384 -31.67 22.96 19.59
N GLY A 385 -31.40 22.54 20.84
CA GLY A 385 -31.47 23.44 21.99
C GLY A 385 -32.89 23.99 22.18
N ASN A 386 -33.04 25.31 22.15
CA ASN A 386 -34.33 26.02 22.25
C ASN A 386 -34.85 26.54 20.89
N GLU A 387 -34.29 26.02 19.80
CA GLU A 387 -34.63 26.41 18.43
C GLU A 387 -35.36 25.29 17.70
N LEU A 388 -36.39 25.65 16.94
CA LEU A 388 -37.01 24.77 15.94
C LEU A 388 -36.32 25.02 14.59
N LEU A 389 -35.71 23.98 14.04
CA LEU A 389 -35.11 23.99 12.71
C LEU A 389 -36.10 23.40 11.71
N ILE A 390 -36.55 24.23 10.76
CA ILE A 390 -37.51 23.90 9.71
C ILE A 390 -36.74 23.79 8.41
N ILE A 391 -36.71 22.59 7.81
CA ILE A 391 -35.73 22.23 6.78
C ILE A 391 -36.44 21.83 5.47
N GLY A 392 -36.19 22.56 4.39
CA GLY A 392 -36.67 22.23 3.05
C GLY A 392 -38.19 22.16 2.94
N GLY A 393 -38.72 21.24 2.13
CA GLY A 393 -40.15 21.04 1.92
C GLY A 393 -40.67 21.68 0.64
N THR A 394 -42.00 21.75 0.51
CA THR A 394 -42.67 22.30 -0.69
C THR A 394 -43.69 23.37 -0.33
N THR A 395 -43.77 24.41 -1.17
CA THR A 395 -44.72 25.53 -1.03
C THR A 395 -46.00 25.35 -1.84
N THR A 396 -45.96 24.52 -2.88
CA THR A 396 -47.08 24.32 -3.83
C THR A 396 -47.56 22.87 -3.91
N GLY A 397 -46.74 21.90 -3.47
CA GLY A 397 -46.98 20.47 -3.68
C GLY A 397 -46.47 19.96 -5.02
N MET A 398 -45.93 20.85 -5.85
CA MET A 398 -45.32 20.56 -7.15
C MET A 398 -43.81 20.76 -7.07
N ALA A 399 -43.07 20.26 -8.06
CA ALA A 399 -41.61 20.35 -8.10
C ALA A 399 -41.07 21.78 -8.07
N ASP A 400 -41.72 22.70 -8.78
CA ASP A 400 -41.33 24.11 -8.84
C ASP A 400 -41.35 24.79 -7.47
N GLY A 401 -42.23 24.32 -6.58
CA GLY A 401 -42.38 24.78 -5.19
C GLY A 401 -41.49 24.08 -4.18
N ILE A 402 -40.65 23.11 -4.56
CA ILE A 402 -39.66 22.51 -3.65
C ILE A 402 -38.60 23.55 -3.30
N VAL A 403 -38.26 23.69 -2.02
CA VAL A 403 -37.31 24.70 -1.52
C VAL A 403 -36.14 24.08 -0.76
N GLY A 404 -34.98 24.73 -0.82
CA GLY A 404 -33.80 24.39 -0.02
C GLY A 404 -33.63 25.31 1.18
N THR A 405 -34.61 26.16 1.46
CA THR A 405 -34.57 27.12 2.57
C THR A 405 -34.61 26.37 3.90
N VAL A 406 -33.82 26.86 4.85
CA VAL A 406 -33.84 26.40 6.23
C VAL A 406 -34.17 27.59 7.13
N LEU A 407 -35.11 27.43 8.05
CA LEU A 407 -35.49 28.45 9.02
C LEU A 407 -35.13 27.99 10.42
N SER A 408 -34.51 28.87 11.22
CA SER A 408 -34.39 28.69 12.67
C SER A 408 -35.40 29.60 13.38
N TYR A 409 -36.23 28.99 14.22
CA TYR A 409 -37.17 29.69 15.08
C TYR A 409 -36.78 29.55 16.56
N HIS A 410 -36.38 30.66 17.17
CA HIS A 410 -36.04 30.70 18.60
C HIS A 410 -37.32 30.82 19.44
N THR A 411 -37.62 29.79 20.21
CA THR A 411 -38.87 29.72 21.00
C THR A 411 -38.94 30.75 22.13
N ALA A 412 -37.79 31.08 22.75
CA ALA A 412 -37.71 32.04 23.86
C ALA A 412 -37.90 33.50 23.41
N THR A 413 -37.28 33.89 22.28
CA THR A 413 -37.29 35.27 21.78
C THR A 413 -38.37 35.51 20.71
N ASN A 414 -39.08 34.46 20.29
CA ASN A 414 -40.02 34.48 19.18
C ASN A 414 -39.41 34.96 17.84
N ALA A 415 -38.09 34.85 17.70
CA ALA A 415 -37.36 35.30 16.51
C ALA A 415 -37.28 34.18 15.47
N LEU A 416 -37.75 34.46 14.25
CA LEU A 416 -37.60 33.59 13.09
C LEU A 416 -36.52 34.15 12.16
N ARG A 417 -35.58 33.32 11.73
CA ARG A 417 -34.50 33.70 10.81
C ARG A 417 -34.32 32.63 9.73
N GLU A 418 -34.05 33.08 8.52
CA GLU A 418 -33.51 32.19 7.49
C GLU A 418 -32.03 31.97 7.74
N VAL A 419 -31.60 30.73 7.53
CA VAL A 419 -30.27 30.28 7.89
C VAL A 419 -29.58 29.61 6.71
N HIS A 420 -28.35 29.09 6.90
CA HIS A 420 -27.59 28.49 5.81
C HIS A 420 -28.46 27.43 5.07
N PRO A 421 -28.72 27.59 3.77
CA PRO A 421 -29.65 26.72 3.06
C PRO A 421 -29.07 25.33 2.82
N LEU A 422 -29.91 24.42 2.33
CA LEU A 422 -29.48 23.12 1.82
C LEU A 422 -28.69 23.28 0.52
N PRO A 423 -27.83 22.30 0.16
CA PRO A 423 -27.05 22.34 -1.08
C PRO A 423 -27.93 22.42 -2.34
N PHE A 424 -29.11 21.82 -2.29
CA PHE A 424 -30.13 21.89 -3.32
C PHE A 424 -31.53 21.79 -2.68
N PRO A 425 -32.59 22.23 -3.38
CA PRO A 425 -33.95 22.12 -2.89
C PRO A 425 -34.41 20.66 -2.78
N MET A 426 -35.03 20.32 -1.65
CA MET A 426 -35.53 18.98 -1.40
C MET A 426 -36.76 19.01 -0.48
N ALA A 427 -37.65 18.04 -0.63
CA ALA A 427 -38.83 17.83 0.20
C ALA A 427 -38.96 16.34 0.57
N ASP A 428 -39.93 15.98 1.41
CA ASP A 428 -40.27 14.60 1.75
C ASP A 428 -39.12 13.80 2.38
N MET A 429 -38.17 14.51 2.99
CA MET A 429 -37.05 13.93 3.70
C MET A 429 -37.45 13.47 5.11
N ALA A 430 -36.72 12.48 5.62
CA ALA A 430 -36.66 12.25 7.05
C ALA A 430 -35.57 13.12 7.68
N THR A 431 -35.80 13.57 8.91
CA THR A 431 -34.81 14.27 9.73
C THR A 431 -34.68 13.58 11.07
N VAL A 432 -33.47 13.59 11.64
CA VAL A 432 -33.23 13.19 13.03
C VAL A 432 -32.19 14.11 13.65
N LYS A 433 -32.42 14.53 14.90
CA LYS A 433 -31.43 15.25 15.70
C LYS A 433 -30.29 14.34 16.15
N HIS A 434 -29.05 14.76 15.93
CA HIS A 434 -27.84 14.12 16.45
C HIS A 434 -26.94 15.16 17.15
N GLY A 435 -27.06 15.26 18.48
CA GLY A 435 -26.34 16.29 19.26
C GLY A 435 -26.79 17.71 18.88
N GLU A 436 -25.86 18.53 18.40
CA GLU A 436 -26.13 19.87 17.84
C GLU A 436 -26.39 19.85 16.33
N ASP A 437 -26.23 18.69 15.69
CA ASP A 437 -26.39 18.51 14.25
C ASP A 437 -27.76 17.90 13.95
N VAL A 438 -28.21 18.06 12.70
CA VAL A 438 -29.39 17.39 12.15
C VAL A 438 -28.94 16.50 11.00
N ILE A 439 -29.35 15.24 11.02
CA ILE A 439 -29.16 14.32 9.90
C ILE A 439 -30.39 14.41 9.00
N ILE A 440 -30.18 14.72 7.73
CA ILE A 440 -31.21 14.86 6.69
C ILE A 440 -31.07 13.68 5.75
N ILE A 441 -32.16 12.98 5.47
CA ILE A 441 -32.14 11.63 4.90
C ILE A 441 -33.14 11.53 3.74
N GLY A 442 -32.64 11.19 2.56
CA GLY A 442 -33.48 10.93 1.38
C GLY A 442 -34.28 12.15 0.93
N GLY A 443 -35.52 11.94 0.52
CA GLY A 443 -36.41 12.94 -0.03
C GLY A 443 -36.44 12.95 -1.56
N ILE A 444 -37.01 14.02 -2.10
CA ILE A 444 -37.13 14.25 -3.54
C ILE A 444 -36.64 15.66 -3.89
N ASN A 445 -35.95 15.81 -5.03
CA ASN A 445 -35.48 17.11 -5.52
C ASN A 445 -36.43 17.73 -6.55
N LYS A 446 -36.08 18.91 -7.08
CA LYS A 446 -36.86 19.62 -8.12
C LYS A 446 -36.97 18.86 -9.44
N ASP A 447 -36.03 17.98 -9.70
CA ASP A 447 -35.99 17.17 -10.92
C ASP A 447 -36.81 15.88 -10.77
N HIS A 448 -37.60 15.77 -9.68
CA HIS A 448 -38.39 14.59 -9.31
C HIS A 448 -37.55 13.33 -9.07
N GLU A 449 -36.27 13.49 -8.76
CA GLU A 449 -35.39 12.39 -8.44
C GLU A 449 -35.52 12.03 -6.96
N TYR A 450 -35.81 10.76 -6.70
CA TYR A 450 -35.75 10.18 -5.37
C TYR A 450 -34.29 10.08 -4.92
N LEU A 451 -34.02 10.51 -3.70
CA LEU A 451 -32.66 10.65 -3.20
C LEU A 451 -32.30 9.49 -2.27
N ASN A 452 -31.05 9.03 -2.38
CA ASN A 452 -30.41 8.20 -1.36
C ASN A 452 -29.38 8.99 -0.54
N THR A 453 -29.31 10.31 -0.73
CA THR A 453 -28.32 11.17 -0.09
C THR A 453 -28.63 11.35 1.38
N ILE A 454 -27.56 11.50 2.17
CA ILE A 454 -27.63 11.89 3.57
C ILE A 454 -26.74 13.10 3.80
N PHE A 455 -27.24 14.06 4.56
CA PHE A 455 -26.47 15.21 4.99
C PHE A 455 -26.42 15.32 6.51
N LYS A 456 -25.26 15.65 7.04
CA LYS A 456 -25.07 16.15 8.40
C LYS A 456 -25.04 17.67 8.35
N TYR A 457 -26.08 18.29 8.87
CA TYR A 457 -26.31 19.72 8.81
C TYR A 457 -26.13 20.36 10.20
N ASN A 458 -25.34 21.42 10.27
CA ASN A 458 -25.17 22.25 11.45
C ASN A 458 -25.42 23.71 11.09
N HIS A 459 -26.55 24.26 11.57
CA HIS A 459 -26.89 25.65 11.32
C HIS A 459 -25.84 26.61 11.91
N LYS A 460 -25.46 26.42 13.19
CA LYS A 460 -24.58 27.36 13.91
C LYS A 460 -23.19 27.46 13.27
N LYS A 461 -22.65 26.32 12.83
CA LYS A 461 -21.37 26.23 12.12
C LYS A 461 -21.50 26.56 10.62
N ARG A 462 -22.72 26.68 10.10
CA ARG A 462 -23.03 26.88 8.67
C ARG A 462 -22.40 25.80 7.79
N VAL A 463 -22.44 24.55 8.24
CA VAL A 463 -21.86 23.41 7.52
C VAL A 463 -22.96 22.42 7.16
N CYS A 464 -22.95 21.96 5.91
CA CYS A 464 -23.75 20.83 5.44
C CYS A 464 -22.81 19.81 4.78
N LYS A 465 -22.52 18.72 5.46
CA LYS A 465 -21.60 17.68 4.98
C LYS A 465 -22.38 16.48 4.46
N GLN A 466 -22.17 16.11 3.19
CA GLN A 466 -22.71 14.87 2.65
C GLN A 466 -22.04 13.66 3.31
N LEU A 467 -22.85 12.71 3.75
CA LEU A 467 -22.40 11.41 4.27
C LEU A 467 -22.59 10.34 3.18
N ARG A 468 -22.19 9.10 3.49
CA ARG A 468 -22.41 7.96 2.59
C ARG A 468 -23.90 7.74 2.37
N GLY A 469 -24.33 7.70 1.11
CA GLY A 469 -25.73 7.52 0.75
C GLY A 469 -26.26 6.11 1.06
N MET A 470 -27.58 6.02 1.25
CA MET A 470 -28.34 4.78 1.39
C MET A 470 -28.18 3.88 0.16
N LYS A 471 -28.43 2.58 0.33
CA LYS A 471 -28.55 1.64 -0.79
C LYS A 471 -29.78 1.94 -1.63
N HIS A 472 -30.92 2.17 -0.97
CA HIS A 472 -32.18 2.50 -1.64
C HIS A 472 -32.42 4.00 -1.63
N LYS A 473 -32.88 4.54 -2.76
CA LYS A 473 -33.47 5.88 -2.82
C LYS A 473 -34.82 5.86 -2.08
N ARG A 474 -35.10 6.89 -1.27
CA ARG A 474 -36.30 6.94 -0.43
C ARG A 474 -36.82 8.37 -0.35
N ALA A 475 -38.08 8.59 -0.66
CA ALA A 475 -38.85 9.76 -0.21
C ALA A 475 -39.98 9.30 0.72
N GLU A 476 -40.44 10.18 1.60
CA GLU A 476 -41.50 9.92 2.57
C GLU A 476 -41.22 8.69 3.47
N CYS A 477 -39.94 8.45 3.76
CA CYS A 477 -39.49 7.44 4.72
C CYS A 477 -39.56 7.95 6.15
N ALA A 478 -39.47 7.04 7.12
CA ALA A 478 -39.25 7.39 8.50
C ALA A 478 -37.81 7.09 8.91
N ALA A 479 -37.28 7.89 9.84
CA ALA A 479 -35.98 7.65 10.43
C ALA A 479 -36.01 7.90 11.95
N VAL A 480 -35.18 7.15 12.68
CA VAL A 480 -34.96 7.34 14.12
C VAL A 480 -33.48 7.19 14.44
N LEU A 481 -33.01 7.87 15.49
CA LEU A 481 -31.64 7.76 15.99
C LEU A 481 -31.64 7.02 17.33
N SER A 482 -30.88 5.92 17.45
CA SER A 482 -30.59 5.25 18.72
C SER A 482 -29.07 5.18 18.92
N GLY A 483 -28.59 5.81 19.99
CA GLY A 483 -27.15 6.03 20.18
C GLY A 483 -26.57 6.82 19.01
N ASN A 484 -25.59 6.25 18.31
CA ASN A 484 -24.97 6.85 17.12
C ASN A 484 -25.35 6.11 15.81
N LYS A 485 -26.48 5.41 15.83
CA LYS A 485 -26.99 4.65 14.67
C LYS A 485 -28.32 5.22 14.20
N VAL A 486 -28.38 5.55 12.92
CA VAL A 486 -29.58 6.08 12.24
C VAL A 486 -30.28 4.92 11.55
N PHE A 487 -31.53 4.66 11.92
CA PHE A 487 -32.36 3.63 11.31
C PHE A 487 -33.34 4.31 10.36
N VAL A 488 -33.39 3.87 9.11
CA VAL A 488 -34.25 4.40 8.05
C VAL A 488 -35.13 3.26 7.54
N MET A 489 -36.43 3.51 7.42
CA MET A 489 -37.39 2.47 7.07
C MET A 489 -38.49 3.00 6.16
N GLY A 490 -38.91 2.11 5.25
CA GLY A 490 -39.97 2.39 4.29
C GLY A 490 -39.63 3.53 3.34
N GLY A 491 -40.68 4.22 2.90
CA GLY A 491 -40.61 5.24 1.86
C GLY A 491 -40.95 4.67 0.48
N ASN A 492 -40.90 5.54 -0.51
CA ASN A 492 -41.25 5.23 -1.88
C ASN A 492 -40.10 5.62 -2.82
N ASN A 493 -39.98 4.92 -3.94
CA ASN A 493 -39.16 5.33 -5.07
C ASN A 493 -39.77 4.88 -6.41
N SER A 494 -39.30 5.48 -7.51
CA SER A 494 -39.78 5.16 -8.86
C SER A 494 -39.38 3.78 -9.38
N GLU A 495 -38.36 3.16 -8.77
CA GLU A 495 -37.76 1.91 -9.26
C GLU A 495 -38.49 0.67 -8.70
N GLN A 496 -38.94 0.73 -7.45
CA GLN A 496 -39.47 -0.38 -6.66
C GLN A 496 -40.86 -0.09 -6.07
N GLY A 497 -41.33 1.16 -6.12
CA GLY A 497 -42.54 1.58 -5.44
C GLY A 497 -42.36 1.67 -3.92
N CYS A 498 -43.37 1.24 -3.18
CA CYS A 498 -43.33 1.22 -1.72
C CYS A 498 -42.23 0.28 -1.22
N LEU A 499 -41.46 0.70 -0.22
CA LEU A 499 -40.39 -0.08 0.36
C LEU A 499 -40.81 -0.67 1.71
N SER A 500 -40.41 -1.91 1.97
CA SER A 500 -40.41 -2.51 3.32
C SER A 500 -39.02 -2.58 3.93
N SER A 501 -37.98 -2.29 3.13
CA SER A 501 -36.58 -2.42 3.54
C SER A 501 -36.21 -1.43 4.64
N VAL A 502 -35.30 -1.88 5.49
CA VAL A 502 -34.81 -1.14 6.66
C VAL A 502 -33.29 -1.10 6.57
N GLU A 503 -32.73 0.09 6.70
CA GLU A 503 -31.29 0.33 6.63
C GLU A 503 -30.82 1.04 7.91
N CYS A 504 -29.64 0.67 8.40
CA CYS A 504 -29.01 1.29 9.56
C CYS A 504 -27.67 1.89 9.17
N PHE A 505 -27.48 3.19 9.42
CA PHE A 505 -26.22 3.88 9.23
C PHE A 505 -25.52 4.07 10.55
N ASP A 506 -24.30 3.56 10.65
CA ASP A 506 -23.40 3.84 11.77
C ASP A 506 -22.64 5.14 11.49
N LEU A 507 -22.88 6.16 12.32
CA LEU A 507 -22.29 7.49 12.14
C LEU A 507 -20.80 7.53 12.50
N ASP A 508 -20.27 6.58 13.27
CA ASP A 508 -18.84 6.48 13.57
C ASP A 508 -18.09 5.73 12.49
N LEU A 509 -18.64 4.59 12.06
CA LEU A 509 -18.02 3.72 11.07
C LEU A 509 -18.25 4.20 9.63
N HIS A 510 -19.24 5.07 9.41
CA HIS A 510 -19.67 5.53 8.09
C HIS A 510 -20.06 4.37 7.14
N VAL A 511 -20.71 3.35 7.70
CA VAL A 511 -21.14 2.13 6.99
C VAL A 511 -22.64 1.93 7.16
N TRP A 512 -23.25 1.38 6.10
CA TRP A 512 -24.64 0.96 6.06
C TRP A 512 -24.78 -0.53 6.30
N TYR A 513 -25.83 -0.92 7.03
CA TYR A 513 -26.25 -2.29 7.26
C TYR A 513 -27.70 -2.44 6.83
N GLU A 514 -28.01 -3.51 6.11
CA GLU A 514 -29.38 -3.94 5.88
C GLU A 514 -29.89 -4.68 7.10
N LEU A 515 -31.10 -4.34 7.53
CA LEU A 515 -31.79 -4.98 8.64
C LEU A 515 -33.01 -5.75 8.13
N PRO A 516 -33.59 -6.66 8.94
CA PRO A 516 -34.83 -7.32 8.60
C PRO A 516 -35.93 -6.32 8.19
N SER A 517 -36.56 -6.58 7.05
CA SER A 517 -37.63 -5.73 6.50
C SER A 517 -38.89 -5.72 7.37
N MET A 518 -39.67 -4.65 7.27
CA MET A 518 -41.03 -4.56 7.84
C MET A 518 -41.94 -5.63 7.22
N SER A 519 -43.05 -5.97 7.89
CA SER A 519 -43.98 -6.99 7.37
C SER A 519 -44.75 -6.53 6.14
N GLU A 520 -44.91 -5.21 5.95
CA GLU A 520 -45.53 -4.60 4.79
C GLU A 520 -44.71 -3.42 4.27
N ALA A 521 -44.71 -3.24 2.95
CA ALA A 521 -44.07 -2.10 2.31
C ALA A 521 -44.97 -0.87 2.44
N LYS A 522 -44.41 0.27 2.86
CA LYS A 522 -45.18 1.49 3.12
C LYS A 522 -44.33 2.75 3.10
N TYR A 523 -44.98 3.87 2.80
CA TYR A 523 -44.42 5.23 2.77
C TYR A 523 -45.36 6.19 3.50
N LYS A 524 -44.96 7.45 3.70
CA LYS A 524 -45.70 8.44 4.55
C LYS A 524 -45.94 7.97 5.98
N LEU A 525 -45.14 7.01 6.44
CA LEU A 525 -45.12 6.46 7.79
C LEU A 525 -44.41 7.42 8.76
N THR A 526 -44.61 7.18 10.06
CA THR A 526 -43.82 7.79 11.12
C THR A 526 -43.22 6.69 11.99
N ALA A 527 -42.06 6.96 12.59
CA ALA A 527 -41.41 6.03 13.50
C ALA A 527 -40.93 6.78 14.74
N VAL A 528 -40.92 6.09 15.88
CA VAL A 528 -40.50 6.64 17.17
C VAL A 528 -39.61 5.61 17.87
N LEU A 529 -38.50 6.07 18.44
CA LEU A 529 -37.69 5.25 19.35
C LEU A 529 -38.35 5.24 20.73
N VAL A 530 -38.62 4.05 21.26
CA VAL A 530 -39.10 3.84 22.62
C VAL A 530 -38.06 3.07 23.43
N PRO A 531 -37.88 3.38 24.73
CA PRO A 531 -36.86 2.75 25.56
C PRO A 531 -37.13 1.27 25.88
#